data_AF-A0A1F3TYZ4-F1
#
_entry.id   AF-A0A1F3TYZ4-F1
#
_cell.length_a   1.000
_cell.length_b   1.000
_cell.length_c   1.000
_cell.angle_alpha   90.00
_cell.angle_beta   90.00
_cell.angle_gamma   90.00
#
_symmetry.space_group_name_H-M   'P 1'
#
loop_
_entity.id
_entity.type
_entity.pdbx_description
1 polymer ?
#
loop_
_entity_poly.entity_id
_entity_poly.type
_entity_poly.pdbx_seq_one_letter_code
_entity_poly.pdbx_strand_id
1 'polypeptide(L)'
;MSAQNWEHFFKPEVRSSGRTILVQDKISITQPSDTEIVAYIRVSPPLKVSLKTKSISSDTVFVDCNCPASKKDLLCKHIWAALLATEQENPDFFENKIELEKLKFASQATANPKLTAQSKAYEDKQTAYKEQQKEKQSLYRKVQYQKQKLRMTDYKNKKNNPPEQPAFPRDVENALNFFSQNGFELRESMNKEITATAKKKLSRIFHPDHGGTHEEILELNRCSDILMKFINKLSSSTRPK
;
A
#
# COMPACT_ATOMS: atom_id res chain seq x y z
N MET A 1 -1.72 -10.56 7.97
CA MET A 1 -3.12 -11.04 8.09
C MET A 1 -3.17 -12.42 7.47
N SER A 2 -3.73 -13.43 8.15
CA SER A 2 -3.62 -14.80 7.66
C SER A 2 -4.74 -15.19 6.70
N ALA A 3 -4.47 -16.02 5.69
CA ALA A 3 -5.50 -16.59 4.81
C ALA A 3 -6.57 -17.38 5.59
N GLN A 4 -6.32 -17.67 6.87
CA GLN A 4 -7.28 -18.21 7.83
C GLN A 4 -8.57 -17.39 7.88
N ASN A 5 -8.48 -16.07 7.68
CA ASN A 5 -9.65 -15.19 7.62
C ASN A 5 -10.64 -15.60 6.53
N TRP A 6 -10.18 -16.24 5.45
CA TRP A 6 -11.03 -16.65 4.34
C TRP A 6 -11.38 -18.14 4.34
N GLU A 7 -10.96 -18.91 5.33
CA GLU A 7 -11.23 -20.36 5.37
C GLU A 7 -12.73 -20.68 5.32
N HIS A 8 -13.57 -19.82 5.89
CA HIS A 8 -15.02 -19.99 5.91
C HIS A 8 -15.67 -19.91 4.51
N PHE A 9 -14.99 -19.32 3.52
CA PHE A 9 -15.45 -19.30 2.13
C PHE A 9 -15.16 -20.62 1.38
N PHE A 10 -14.33 -21.50 1.94
CA PHE A 10 -13.89 -22.73 1.28
C PHE A 10 -14.31 -23.98 2.05
N LYS A 11 -14.91 -24.94 1.34
CA LYS A 11 -15.22 -26.25 1.92
C LYS A 11 -13.93 -26.96 2.41
N PRO A 12 -13.97 -27.75 3.49
CA PRO A 12 -12.79 -28.44 4.04
C PRO A 12 -12.01 -29.27 2.99
N GLU A 13 -12.70 -29.93 2.07
CA GLU A 13 -12.11 -30.74 1.00
C GLU A 13 -11.34 -29.89 -0.01
N VAL A 14 -11.84 -28.67 -0.26
CA VAL A 14 -11.17 -27.68 -1.13
C VAL A 14 -9.92 -27.14 -0.44
N ARG A 15 -10.00 -26.89 0.87
CA ARG A 15 -8.87 -26.41 1.67
C ARG A 15 -7.73 -27.42 1.73
N SER A 16 -8.04 -28.67 2.07
CA SER A 16 -7.06 -29.76 2.09
C SER A 16 -6.41 -29.96 0.72
N SER A 17 -7.21 -30.04 -0.34
CA SER A 17 -6.69 -30.18 -1.71
C SER A 17 -5.79 -29.02 -2.12
N GLY A 18 -6.13 -27.78 -1.75
CA GLY A 18 -5.31 -26.61 -2.09
C GLY A 18 -3.99 -26.58 -1.31
N ARG A 19 -3.98 -26.99 -0.03
CA ARG A 19 -2.74 -27.15 0.75
C ARG A 19 -1.82 -28.20 0.11
N THR A 20 -2.36 -29.31 -0.39
CA THR A 20 -1.57 -30.30 -1.13
C THR A 20 -0.91 -29.72 -2.38
N ILE A 21 -1.59 -28.83 -3.11
CA ILE A 21 -1.02 -28.18 -4.32
C ILE A 21 0.13 -27.25 -3.93
N LEU A 22 -0.01 -26.50 -2.83
CA LEU A 22 1.04 -25.63 -2.31
C LEU A 22 2.28 -26.43 -1.91
N VAL A 23 2.11 -27.53 -1.15
CA VAL A 23 3.22 -28.40 -0.70
C VAL A 23 3.94 -29.07 -1.87
N GLN A 24 3.25 -29.31 -2.98
CA GLN A 24 3.86 -29.86 -4.19
C GLN A 24 4.71 -28.84 -4.97
N ASP A 25 4.81 -27.58 -4.51
CA ASP A 25 5.59 -26.49 -5.12
C ASP A 25 5.29 -26.28 -6.62
N LYS A 26 4.01 -26.49 -6.97
CA LYS A 26 3.53 -26.36 -8.35
C LYS A 26 3.02 -24.96 -8.64
N ILE A 27 3.27 -23.98 -7.79
CA ILE A 27 2.71 -22.63 -7.91
C ILE A 27 3.86 -21.66 -8.21
N SER A 28 3.63 -20.77 -9.15
CA SER A 28 4.53 -19.66 -9.46
C SER A 28 3.73 -18.38 -9.38
N ILE A 29 4.17 -17.44 -8.54
CA ILE A 29 3.51 -16.16 -8.37
C ILE A 29 4.23 -15.08 -9.18
N THR A 30 3.44 -14.18 -9.77
CA THR A 30 3.92 -12.93 -10.35
C THR A 30 3.03 -11.78 -9.88
N GLN A 31 3.66 -10.64 -9.55
CA GLN A 31 2.95 -9.43 -9.14
C GLN A 31 3.11 -8.36 -10.23
N PRO A 32 2.15 -8.27 -11.19
CA PRO A 32 2.20 -7.24 -12.21
C PRO A 32 1.92 -5.81 -11.68
N SER A 33 1.24 -5.66 -10.54
CA SER A 33 1.01 -4.36 -9.89
C SER A 33 0.69 -4.50 -8.39
N ASP A 34 0.63 -3.37 -7.68
CA ASP A 34 0.21 -3.33 -6.25
C ASP A 34 -1.26 -3.73 -6.03
N THR A 35 -2.03 -3.84 -7.10
CA THR A 35 -3.45 -4.21 -7.06
C THR A 35 -3.76 -5.52 -7.77
N GLU A 36 -2.76 -6.23 -8.29
CA GLU A 36 -2.94 -7.49 -9.00
C GLU A 36 -1.81 -8.46 -8.72
N ILE A 37 -2.19 -9.68 -8.34
CA ILE A 37 -1.31 -10.84 -8.25
C ILE A 37 -1.85 -11.94 -9.18
N VAL A 38 -0.94 -12.57 -9.90
CA VAL A 38 -1.24 -13.70 -10.78
C VAL A 38 -0.47 -14.92 -10.31
N ALA A 39 -1.18 -16.02 -10.09
CA ALA A 39 -0.57 -17.30 -9.75
C ALA A 39 -0.78 -18.30 -10.90
N TYR A 40 0.31 -18.94 -11.31
CA TYR A 40 0.32 -19.99 -12.32
C TYR A 40 0.54 -21.35 -11.64
N ILE A 41 -0.36 -22.29 -11.90
CA ILE A 41 -0.27 -23.64 -11.37
C ILE A 41 0.24 -24.56 -12.49
N ARG A 42 1.40 -25.16 -12.23
CA ARG A 42 2.15 -26.07 -13.11
C ARG A 42 1.49 -27.45 -13.16
N VAL A 43 0.32 -27.49 -13.77
CA VAL A 43 -0.41 -28.70 -14.14
C VAL A 43 -0.65 -28.70 -15.65
N SER A 44 -1.04 -29.84 -16.23
CA SER A 44 -1.38 -29.92 -17.66
C SER A 44 -2.90 -30.14 -17.81
N PRO A 45 -3.64 -29.22 -18.45
CA PRO A 45 -3.21 -27.90 -18.95
C PRO A 45 -2.94 -26.88 -17.82
N PRO A 46 -2.06 -25.87 -18.04
CA PRO A 46 -1.68 -24.92 -17.00
C PRO A 46 -2.86 -24.05 -16.57
N LEU A 47 -2.99 -23.85 -15.27
CA LEU A 47 -4.07 -23.06 -14.69
C LEU A 47 -3.54 -21.71 -14.22
N LYS A 48 -4.34 -20.67 -14.44
CA LYS A 48 -4.06 -19.30 -14.01
C LYS A 48 -5.11 -18.89 -13.00
N VAL A 49 -4.65 -18.32 -11.89
CA VAL A 49 -5.46 -17.66 -10.87
C VAL A 49 -5.07 -16.18 -10.86
N SER A 50 -6.06 -15.29 -10.83
CA SER A 50 -5.85 -13.84 -10.74
C SER A 50 -6.50 -13.34 -9.46
N LEU A 51 -5.75 -12.58 -8.66
CA LEU A 51 -6.19 -11.90 -7.45
C LEU A 51 -6.08 -10.39 -7.74
N LYS A 52 -7.19 -9.65 -7.66
CA LYS A 52 -7.25 -8.22 -7.99
C LYS A 52 -7.91 -7.43 -6.88
N THR A 53 -7.52 -6.18 -6.71
CA THR A 53 -8.17 -5.22 -5.80
C THR A 53 -8.56 -3.96 -6.57
N LYS A 54 -9.59 -3.24 -6.10
CA LYS A 54 -9.99 -1.96 -6.72
C LYS A 54 -8.97 -0.85 -6.43
N SER A 55 -8.35 -0.91 -5.27
CA SER A 55 -7.28 -0.03 -4.81
C SER A 55 -6.49 -0.74 -3.71
N ILE A 56 -5.29 -0.22 -3.40
CA ILE A 56 -4.42 -0.72 -2.32
C ILE A 56 -5.18 -0.74 -0.98
N SER A 57 -6.00 0.30 -0.74
CA SER A 57 -6.82 0.46 0.48
C SER A 57 -8.16 -0.27 0.48
N SER A 58 -8.51 -0.97 -0.62
CA SER A 58 -9.75 -1.74 -0.68
C SER A 58 -9.74 -2.83 0.39
N ASP A 59 -10.90 -3.21 0.91
CA ASP A 59 -11.11 -4.31 1.85
C ASP A 59 -11.43 -5.63 1.12
N THR A 60 -11.98 -5.54 -0.09
CA THR A 60 -12.31 -6.70 -0.93
C THR A 60 -11.17 -7.12 -1.87
N VAL A 61 -10.90 -8.43 -1.93
CA VAL A 61 -10.09 -9.09 -2.97
C VAL A 61 -10.99 -9.80 -3.97
N PHE A 62 -10.85 -9.48 -5.24
CA PHE A 62 -11.52 -10.14 -6.35
C PHE A 62 -10.67 -11.30 -6.86
N VAL A 63 -11.24 -12.50 -6.91
CA VAL A 63 -10.54 -13.71 -7.35
C VAL A 63 -11.15 -14.29 -8.61
N ASP A 64 -10.29 -14.77 -9.49
CA ASP A 64 -10.69 -15.54 -10.66
C ASP A 64 -9.71 -16.69 -10.93
N CYS A 65 -10.21 -17.76 -11.52
CA CYS A 65 -9.39 -18.88 -11.97
C CYS A 65 -9.95 -19.45 -13.27
N ASN A 66 -9.08 -19.86 -14.18
CA ASN A 66 -9.49 -20.41 -15.48
C ASN A 66 -9.97 -21.89 -15.43
N CYS A 67 -9.99 -22.53 -14.26
CA CYS A 67 -10.40 -23.93 -14.12
C CYS A 67 -11.92 -24.15 -14.25
N PRO A 68 -12.38 -25.37 -14.60
CA PRO A 68 -13.82 -25.65 -14.79
C PRO A 68 -14.70 -25.36 -13.57
N ALA A 69 -14.21 -25.59 -12.35
CA ALA A 69 -14.96 -25.28 -11.13
C ALA A 69 -15.17 -23.77 -10.97
N SER A 70 -14.14 -22.99 -11.29
CA SER A 70 -14.19 -21.52 -11.19
C SER A 70 -15.15 -20.90 -12.21
N LYS A 71 -15.25 -21.49 -13.41
CA LYS A 71 -16.23 -21.12 -14.43
C LYS A 71 -17.69 -21.34 -13.99
N LYS A 72 -17.93 -22.20 -13.00
CA LYS A 72 -19.26 -22.41 -12.38
C LYS A 72 -19.47 -21.50 -11.15
N ASP A 73 -18.75 -20.40 -11.07
CA ASP A 73 -18.75 -19.43 -9.95
C ASP A 73 -18.35 -20.02 -8.59
N LEU A 74 -17.64 -21.16 -8.56
CA LEU A 74 -17.18 -21.77 -7.32
C LEU A 74 -15.76 -21.33 -6.95
N LEU A 75 -15.53 -21.11 -5.66
CA LEU A 75 -14.19 -20.97 -5.10
C LEU A 75 -13.50 -22.34 -5.09
N CYS A 76 -12.45 -22.47 -5.91
CA CYS A 76 -11.80 -23.75 -6.17
C CYS A 76 -10.49 -23.89 -5.38
N LYS A 77 -9.96 -25.12 -5.36
CA LYS A 77 -8.70 -25.46 -4.68
C LYS A 77 -7.50 -24.68 -5.19
N HIS A 78 -7.54 -24.25 -6.45
CA HIS A 78 -6.50 -23.43 -7.08
C HIS A 78 -6.49 -22.01 -6.51
N ILE A 79 -7.67 -21.41 -6.30
CA ILE A 79 -7.79 -20.10 -5.67
C ILE A 79 -7.28 -20.18 -4.23
N TRP A 80 -7.68 -21.21 -3.48
CA TRP A 80 -7.17 -21.41 -2.12
C TRP A 80 -5.64 -21.56 -2.08
N ALA A 81 -5.09 -22.40 -2.97
CA ALA A 81 -3.65 -22.60 -3.06
C ALA A 81 -2.90 -21.31 -3.45
N ALA A 82 -3.47 -20.51 -4.35
CA ALA A 82 -2.92 -19.21 -4.72
C ALA A 82 -2.95 -18.22 -3.56
N LEU A 83 -4.06 -18.13 -2.79
CA LEU A 83 -4.14 -17.27 -1.61
C LEU A 83 -3.05 -17.63 -0.58
N LEU A 84 -2.86 -18.94 -0.32
CA LEU A 84 -1.81 -19.39 0.61
C LEU A 84 -0.40 -19.11 0.09
N ALA A 85 -0.14 -19.35 -1.19
CA ALA A 85 1.16 -19.05 -1.79
C ALA A 85 1.43 -17.53 -1.78
N THR A 86 0.40 -16.71 -2.06
CA THR A 86 0.51 -15.25 -2.01
C THR A 86 0.77 -14.76 -0.60
N GLU A 87 0.18 -15.37 0.43
CA GLU A 87 0.49 -15.04 1.82
C GLU A 87 1.96 -15.35 2.18
N GLN A 88 2.54 -16.42 1.61
CA GLN A 88 3.94 -16.79 1.85
C GLN A 88 4.94 -15.90 1.11
N GLU A 89 4.66 -15.57 -0.14
CA GLU A 89 5.60 -14.81 -1.00
C GLU A 89 5.37 -13.29 -0.96
N ASN A 90 4.14 -12.84 -0.71
CA ASN A 90 3.71 -11.43 -0.76
C ASN A 90 2.71 -11.11 0.37
N PRO A 91 3.11 -11.19 1.65
CA PRO A 91 2.21 -11.06 2.80
C PRO A 91 1.47 -9.71 2.85
N ASP A 92 2.07 -8.65 2.29
CA ASP A 92 1.56 -7.28 2.33
C ASP A 92 0.33 -7.06 1.44
N PHE A 93 0.16 -7.88 0.40
CA PHE A 93 -0.95 -7.75 -0.55
C PHE A 93 -2.33 -7.90 0.12
N PHE A 94 -2.38 -8.65 1.22
CA PHE A 94 -3.60 -8.91 1.97
C PHE A 94 -3.77 -7.99 3.18
N GLU A 95 -2.92 -6.98 3.37
CA GLU A 95 -3.11 -5.99 4.42
C GLU A 95 -4.45 -5.27 4.26
N ASN A 96 -5.21 -5.26 5.36
CA ASN A 96 -6.55 -4.67 5.46
C ASN A 96 -7.61 -5.31 4.54
N LYS A 97 -7.31 -6.46 3.91
CA LYS A 97 -8.28 -7.23 3.13
C LYS A 97 -9.05 -8.18 4.05
N ILE A 98 -10.37 -8.08 4.01
CA ILE A 98 -11.27 -8.92 4.83
C ILE A 98 -12.31 -9.65 3.98
N GLU A 99 -12.65 -9.13 2.80
CA GLU A 99 -13.66 -9.72 1.92
C GLU A 99 -13.05 -10.42 0.71
N LEU A 100 -13.69 -11.49 0.26
CA LEU A 100 -13.31 -12.25 -0.92
C LEU A 100 -14.50 -12.36 -1.88
N GLU A 101 -14.38 -11.77 -3.06
CA GLU A 101 -15.42 -11.79 -4.10
C GLU A 101 -14.92 -12.47 -5.37
N LYS A 102 -15.82 -13.13 -6.10
CA LYS A 102 -15.52 -13.61 -7.45
C LYS A 102 -15.53 -12.44 -8.43
N LEU A 103 -14.49 -12.34 -9.25
CA LEU A 103 -14.47 -11.38 -10.34
C LEU A 103 -15.48 -11.83 -11.41
N LYS A 104 -16.72 -11.33 -11.33
CA LYS A 104 -17.75 -11.59 -12.33
C LYS A 104 -17.36 -10.96 -13.66
N PHE A 105 -16.64 -11.71 -14.48
CA PHE A 105 -16.50 -11.37 -15.89
C PHE A 105 -17.79 -11.73 -16.62
N ALA A 106 -18.35 -10.71 -17.28
CA ALA A 106 -19.37 -10.85 -18.29
C ALA A 106 -18.94 -11.88 -19.34
N SER A 107 -19.58 -13.05 -19.35
CA SER A 107 -19.77 -13.91 -20.53
C SER A 107 -20.51 -15.18 -20.16
N GLN A 108 -21.83 -15.16 -20.31
CA GLN A 108 -22.57 -16.26 -20.92
C GLN A 108 -23.88 -15.73 -21.51
N ALA A 109 -23.77 -15.28 -22.75
CA ALA A 109 -24.84 -15.46 -23.71
C ALA A 109 -24.83 -16.94 -24.10
N THR A 110 -25.91 -17.66 -23.79
CA THR A 110 -26.72 -18.36 -24.80
C THR A 110 -28.11 -18.63 -24.21
N ALA A 111 -29.14 -18.27 -25.00
CA ALA A 111 -30.59 -18.45 -24.81
C ALA A 111 -31.36 -17.24 -24.23
N ASN A 112 -31.89 -16.43 -25.16
CA ASN A 112 -32.99 -15.47 -24.95
C ASN A 112 -34.28 -16.21 -24.50
N PRO A 113 -35.28 -15.57 -23.83
CA PRO A 113 -35.81 -14.26 -24.23
C PRO A 113 -36.29 -13.28 -23.12
N LYS A 114 -36.49 -12.03 -23.58
CA LYS A 114 -37.21 -10.86 -23.02
C LYS A 114 -36.43 -9.87 -22.13
N LEU A 115 -35.83 -8.90 -22.82
CA LEU A 115 -35.44 -7.59 -22.29
C LEU A 115 -36.68 -6.81 -21.81
N THR A 116 -36.73 -6.51 -20.52
CA THR A 116 -37.69 -5.58 -19.91
C THR A 116 -37.04 -4.22 -19.67
N ALA A 117 -37.88 -3.17 -19.60
CA ALA A 117 -37.52 -1.75 -19.49
C ALA A 117 -36.63 -1.33 -18.29
N GLN A 118 -36.20 -2.28 -17.44
CA GLN A 118 -35.29 -2.04 -16.33
C GLN A 118 -33.81 -1.90 -16.77
N SER A 119 -33.44 -2.36 -17.96
CA SER A 119 -32.04 -2.31 -18.45
C SER A 119 -31.57 -0.89 -18.79
N LYS A 120 -32.43 -0.04 -19.35
CA LYS A 120 -32.08 1.36 -19.67
C LYS A 120 -31.85 2.21 -18.41
N ALA A 121 -32.68 2.04 -17.38
CA ALA A 121 -32.53 2.78 -16.11
C ALA A 121 -31.25 2.40 -15.32
N TYR A 122 -30.69 1.20 -15.58
CA TYR A 122 -29.42 0.76 -14.99
C TYR A 122 -28.21 1.29 -15.78
N GLU A 123 -28.27 1.31 -17.11
CA GLU A 123 -27.26 1.94 -17.95
C GLU A 123 -27.14 3.45 -17.68
N ASP A 124 -28.28 4.15 -17.53
CA ASP A 124 -28.31 5.59 -17.20
C ASP A 124 -27.73 5.90 -15.81
N LYS A 125 -27.94 5.01 -14.83
CA LYS A 125 -27.29 5.14 -13.50
C LYS A 125 -25.79 4.86 -13.57
N GLN A 126 -25.35 3.96 -14.44
CA GLN A 126 -23.94 3.61 -14.61
C GLN A 126 -23.17 4.69 -15.37
N THR A 127 -23.79 5.36 -16.35
CA THR A 127 -23.22 6.52 -17.05
C THR A 127 -23.16 7.74 -16.13
N ALA A 128 -24.22 8.03 -15.37
CA ALA A 128 -24.22 9.10 -14.37
C ALA A 128 -23.13 8.90 -13.30
N TYR A 129 -22.91 7.67 -12.84
CA TYR A 129 -21.84 7.34 -11.88
C TYR A 129 -20.43 7.55 -12.48
N LYS A 130 -20.23 7.18 -13.76
CA LYS A 130 -18.97 7.42 -14.47
C LYS A 130 -18.71 8.92 -14.70
N GLU A 131 -19.73 9.71 -14.98
CA GLU A 131 -19.61 11.17 -15.11
C GLU A 131 -19.29 11.84 -13.78
N GLN A 132 -19.94 11.45 -12.69
CA GLN A 132 -19.64 11.94 -11.33
C GLN A 132 -18.20 11.61 -10.90
N GLN A 133 -17.68 10.45 -11.31
CA GLN A 133 -16.28 10.04 -11.10
C GLN A 133 -15.31 10.93 -11.89
N LYS A 134 -15.60 11.22 -13.17
CA LYS A 134 -14.79 12.13 -13.99
C LYS A 134 -14.79 13.55 -13.43
N GLU A 135 -15.93 14.02 -12.94
CA GLU A 135 -16.05 15.34 -12.32
C GLU A 135 -15.22 15.43 -11.04
N LYS A 136 -15.31 14.45 -10.14
CA LYS A 136 -14.46 14.35 -8.94
C LYS A 136 -12.97 14.30 -9.28
N GLN A 137 -12.59 13.57 -10.33
CA GLN A 137 -11.21 13.49 -10.79
C GLN A 137 -10.72 14.85 -11.36
N SER A 138 -11.60 15.57 -12.05
CA SER A 138 -11.30 16.92 -12.57
C SER A 138 -11.13 17.95 -11.44
N LEU A 139 -11.99 17.89 -10.41
CA LEU A 139 -11.89 18.73 -9.21
C LEU A 139 -10.60 18.45 -8.44
N TYR A 140 -10.25 17.17 -8.29
CA TYR A 140 -8.99 16.78 -7.67
C TYR A 140 -7.79 17.36 -8.42
N ARG A 141 -7.77 17.27 -9.76
CA ARG A 141 -6.71 17.90 -10.59
C ARG A 141 -6.63 19.41 -10.39
N LYS A 142 -7.77 20.11 -10.32
CA LYS A 142 -7.83 21.56 -10.06
C LYS A 142 -7.28 21.93 -8.67
N VAL A 143 -7.64 21.16 -7.64
CA VAL A 143 -7.15 21.36 -6.26
C VAL A 143 -5.64 21.12 -6.19
N GLN A 144 -5.13 20.08 -6.85
CA GLN A 144 -3.69 19.82 -6.90
C GLN A 144 -2.93 20.94 -7.61
N TYR A 145 -3.48 21.44 -8.72
CA TYR A 145 -2.90 22.59 -9.44
C TYR A 145 -2.85 23.86 -8.58
N GLN A 146 -3.92 24.15 -7.81
CA GLN A 146 -3.93 25.27 -6.87
C GLN A 146 -2.92 25.08 -5.72
N LYS A 147 -2.84 23.88 -5.14
CA LYS A 147 -1.83 23.56 -4.10
C LYS A 147 -0.41 23.73 -4.65
N GLN A 148 -0.15 23.34 -5.89
CA GLN A 148 1.14 23.53 -6.53
C GLN A 148 1.45 25.00 -6.76
N LYS A 149 0.47 25.80 -7.20
CA LYS A 149 0.63 27.27 -7.30
C LYS A 149 0.97 27.89 -5.95
N LEU A 150 0.28 27.51 -4.88
CA LEU A 150 0.55 27.98 -3.52
C LEU A 150 1.96 27.60 -3.04
N ARG A 151 2.39 26.35 -3.27
CA ARG A 151 3.77 25.93 -2.98
C ARG A 151 4.82 26.75 -3.74
N MET A 152 4.54 27.08 -5.00
CA MET A 152 5.43 27.90 -5.81
C MET A 152 5.47 29.36 -5.35
N THR A 153 4.35 29.91 -4.88
CA THR A 153 4.32 31.26 -4.27
C THR A 153 5.04 31.27 -2.92
N ASP A 154 4.85 30.25 -2.08
CA ASP A 154 5.55 30.11 -0.80
C ASP A 154 7.05 29.95 -1.00
N TYR A 155 7.47 29.19 -2.02
CA TYR A 155 8.87 29.06 -2.39
C TYR A 155 9.47 30.39 -2.87
N LYS A 156 8.74 31.16 -3.69
CA LYS A 156 9.17 32.51 -4.12
C LYS A 156 9.24 33.49 -2.95
N ASN A 157 8.29 33.45 -2.03
CA ASN A 157 8.28 34.28 -0.83
C ASN A 157 9.45 33.91 0.12
N LYS A 158 9.73 32.61 0.30
CA LYS A 158 10.91 32.13 1.05
C LYS A 158 12.23 32.49 0.37
N LYS A 159 12.28 32.56 -0.96
CA LYS A 159 13.46 33.03 -1.70
C LYS A 159 13.71 34.53 -1.50
N ASN A 160 12.65 35.32 -1.31
CA ASN A 160 12.73 36.77 -1.13
C ASN A 160 12.98 37.21 0.32
N ASN A 161 12.74 36.34 1.31
CA ASN A 161 13.06 36.57 2.72
C ASN A 161 14.10 35.54 3.19
N PRO A 162 15.41 35.88 3.23
CA PRO A 162 16.40 34.99 3.81
C PRO A 162 16.09 34.77 5.29
N PRO A 163 16.16 33.53 5.81
CA PRO A 163 15.94 33.29 7.22
C PRO A 163 17.00 33.98 8.07
N GLU A 164 16.56 34.55 9.20
CA GLU A 164 17.39 35.05 10.29
C GLU A 164 18.50 34.05 10.64
N GLN A 165 19.62 34.59 11.11
CA GLN A 165 20.87 33.86 11.36
C GLN A 165 20.65 32.45 11.95
N PRO A 166 21.40 31.45 11.46
CA PRO A 166 21.24 30.08 11.90
C PRO A 166 21.56 29.97 13.40
N ALA A 167 20.54 29.67 14.21
CA ALA A 167 20.65 29.54 15.67
C ALA A 167 21.50 28.33 16.09
N PHE A 168 21.78 27.41 15.15
CA PHE A 168 22.56 26.20 15.38
C PHE A 168 23.66 26.04 14.34
N PRO A 169 24.71 25.25 14.64
CA PRO A 169 25.69 24.84 13.63
C PRO A 169 25.03 24.19 12.43
N ARG A 170 25.60 24.40 11.23
CA ARG A 170 25.03 23.96 9.94
C ARG A 170 24.61 22.49 9.92
N ASP A 171 25.39 21.60 10.52
CA ASP A 171 25.09 20.16 10.56
C ASP A 171 23.87 19.85 11.42
N VAL A 172 23.68 20.60 12.52
CA VAL A 172 22.52 20.48 13.41
C VAL A 172 21.27 21.02 12.72
N GLU A 173 21.38 22.14 11.99
CA GLU A 173 20.25 22.65 11.22
C GLU A 173 19.80 21.70 10.11
N ASN A 174 20.76 21.10 9.38
CA ASN A 174 20.43 20.10 8.38
C ASN A 174 19.71 18.90 9.00
N ALA A 175 20.17 18.42 10.15
CA ALA A 175 19.52 17.33 10.86
C ALA A 175 18.10 17.73 11.36
N LEU A 176 17.93 18.94 11.89
CA LEU A 176 16.60 19.43 12.31
C LEU A 176 15.64 19.55 11.13
N ASN A 177 16.11 20.08 10.01
CA ASN A 177 15.33 20.18 8.78
C ASN A 177 14.93 18.79 8.26
N PHE A 178 15.82 17.81 8.33
CA PHE A 178 15.52 16.42 7.96
C PHE A 178 14.36 15.86 8.79
N PHE A 179 14.39 16.01 10.12
CA PHE A 179 13.29 15.57 10.98
C PHE A 179 11.99 16.34 10.73
N SER A 180 12.05 17.66 10.53
CA SER A 180 10.87 18.51 10.25
C SER A 180 10.20 18.14 8.92
N GLN A 181 10.99 17.89 7.87
CA GLN A 181 10.49 17.38 6.59
C GLN A 181 9.78 16.03 6.70
N ASN A 182 10.20 15.20 7.68
CA ASN A 182 9.60 13.91 7.99
C ASN A 182 8.52 13.98 9.09
N GLY A 183 8.03 15.18 9.41
CA GLY A 183 6.90 15.41 10.32
C GLY A 183 7.25 15.45 11.81
N PHE A 184 8.53 15.57 12.16
CA PHE A 184 9.01 15.70 13.55
C PHE A 184 9.64 17.07 13.79
N GLU A 185 8.92 17.97 14.46
CA GLU A 185 9.44 19.29 14.80
C GLU A 185 10.29 19.24 16.08
N LEU A 186 11.60 19.03 15.90
CA LEU A 186 12.55 18.86 17.01
C LEU A 186 13.20 20.18 17.45
N ARG A 187 12.95 21.29 16.76
CA ARG A 187 13.62 22.57 17.02
C ARG A 187 13.26 23.18 18.37
N GLU A 188 12.00 23.01 18.78
CA GLU A 188 11.46 23.62 20.02
C GLU A 188 11.68 22.74 21.26
N SER A 189 11.81 21.41 21.09
CA SER A 189 11.89 20.44 22.20
C SER A 189 12.98 19.39 22.00
N MET A 190 14.19 19.84 21.66
CA MET A 190 15.33 18.96 21.38
C MET A 190 15.84 18.25 22.65
N ASN A 191 15.38 17.03 22.89
CA ASN A 191 15.85 16.19 23.99
C ASN A 191 16.14 14.75 23.52
N LYS A 192 16.89 13.98 24.33
CA LYS A 192 17.33 12.63 23.96
C LYS A 192 16.17 11.68 23.69
N GLU A 193 15.11 11.76 24.48
CA GLU A 193 13.97 10.84 24.42
C GLU A 193 13.13 11.07 23.16
N ILE A 194 12.86 12.32 22.82
CA ILE A 194 12.11 12.72 21.63
C ILE A 194 12.93 12.40 20.38
N THR A 195 14.22 12.70 20.35
CA THR A 195 15.09 12.33 19.22
C THR A 195 15.17 10.81 19.04
N ALA A 196 15.32 10.03 20.12
CA ALA A 196 15.33 8.57 20.04
C ALA A 196 13.98 7.99 19.56
N THR A 197 12.87 8.60 19.99
CA THR A 197 11.53 8.20 19.56
C THR A 197 11.30 8.51 18.09
N ALA A 198 11.71 9.70 17.62
CA ALA A 198 11.64 10.08 16.21
C ALA A 198 12.50 9.14 15.36
N LYS A 199 13.74 8.85 15.79
CA LYS A 199 14.61 7.86 15.13
C LYS A 199 13.94 6.50 15.04
N LYS A 200 13.38 5.99 16.14
CA LYS A 200 12.73 4.67 16.17
C LYS A 200 11.53 4.61 15.22
N LYS A 201 10.74 5.70 15.14
CA LYS A 201 9.59 5.79 14.22
C LYS A 201 10.04 5.83 12.77
N LEU A 202 11.02 6.69 12.44
CA LEU A 202 11.54 6.79 11.07
C LEU A 202 12.32 5.56 10.63
N SER A 203 13.02 4.88 11.54
CA SER A 203 13.76 3.66 11.24
C SER A 203 12.85 2.50 10.81
N ARG A 204 11.58 2.50 11.23
CA ARG A 204 10.59 1.52 10.75
C ARG A 204 10.10 1.84 9.34
N ILE A 205 10.06 3.12 8.98
CA ILE A 205 9.61 3.59 7.67
C ILE A 205 10.74 3.43 6.65
N PHE A 206 11.98 3.77 7.03
CA PHE A 206 13.13 3.70 6.15
C PHE A 206 13.78 2.31 6.07
N HIS A 207 13.28 1.32 6.82
CA HIS A 207 13.83 -0.04 6.74
C HIS A 207 13.65 -0.64 5.34
N PRO A 208 14.63 -1.38 4.79
CA PRO A 208 14.51 -1.93 3.45
C PRO A 208 13.37 -2.96 3.38
N ASP A 209 13.17 -3.70 4.48
CA ASP A 209 12.06 -4.65 4.65
C ASP A 209 10.68 -3.96 4.73
N HIS A 210 10.61 -2.64 4.83
CA HIS A 210 9.36 -1.86 4.90
C HIS A 210 9.23 -0.83 3.75
N GLY A 211 9.99 -1.02 2.67
CA GLY A 211 9.91 -0.18 1.47
C GLY A 211 10.79 1.08 1.51
N GLY A 212 11.61 1.26 2.54
CA GLY A 212 12.68 2.26 2.54
C GLY A 212 13.94 1.78 1.81
N THR A 213 14.93 2.65 1.73
CA THR A 213 16.23 2.35 1.11
C THR A 213 17.32 2.27 2.16
N HIS A 214 18.38 1.51 1.86
CA HIS A 214 19.56 1.47 2.73
C HIS A 214 20.16 2.86 2.96
N GLU A 215 20.14 3.71 1.94
CA GLU A 215 20.64 5.10 2.02
C GLU A 215 19.83 5.94 3.01
N GLU A 216 18.50 5.80 3.04
CA GLU A 216 17.64 6.54 3.97
C GLU A 216 17.89 6.18 5.44
N ILE A 217 18.18 4.89 5.74
CA ILE A 217 18.59 4.49 7.09
C ILE A 217 19.94 5.08 7.48
N LEU A 218 20.91 5.07 6.56
CA LEU A 218 22.22 5.64 6.83
C LEU A 218 22.11 7.14 7.11
N GLU A 219 21.30 7.86 6.33
CA GLU A 219 21.06 9.29 6.54
C GLU A 219 20.30 9.56 7.85
N LEU A 220 19.27 8.77 8.17
CA LEU A 220 18.57 8.85 9.46
C LEU A 220 19.51 8.64 10.64
N ASN A 221 20.38 7.62 10.57
CA ASN A 221 21.36 7.35 11.60
C ASN A 221 22.33 8.51 11.77
N ARG A 222 22.84 9.05 10.66
CA ARG A 222 23.74 10.20 10.65
C ARG A 222 23.09 11.43 11.29
N CYS A 223 21.89 11.81 10.86
CA CYS A 223 21.15 12.95 11.42
C CYS A 223 20.86 12.76 12.90
N SER A 224 20.44 11.55 13.31
CA SER A 224 20.18 11.26 14.71
C SER A 224 21.45 11.36 15.57
N ASP A 225 22.60 10.87 15.08
CA ASP A 225 23.85 10.91 15.82
C ASP A 225 24.37 12.34 15.99
N ILE A 226 24.20 13.20 14.98
CA ILE A 226 24.53 14.63 15.06
C ILE A 226 23.72 15.30 16.18
N LEU A 227 22.40 15.08 16.21
CA LEU A 227 21.54 15.65 17.25
C LEU A 227 21.89 15.10 18.63
N MET A 228 22.11 13.79 18.77
CA MET A 228 22.46 13.17 20.06
C MET A 228 23.80 13.68 20.59
N LYS A 229 24.82 13.86 19.73
CA LYS A 229 26.10 14.47 20.11
C LYS A 229 25.92 15.91 20.57
N PHE A 230 25.09 16.68 19.88
CA PHE A 230 24.80 18.07 20.25
C PHE A 230 24.08 18.16 21.60
N ILE A 231 23.04 17.35 21.82
CA ILE A 231 22.30 17.27 23.10
C ILE A 231 23.24 16.86 24.24
N ASN A 232 24.13 15.89 24.01
CA ASN A 232 25.14 15.48 24.99
C ASN A 232 26.07 16.64 25.36
N LYS A 233 26.56 17.39 24.37
CA LYS A 233 27.42 18.56 24.57
C LYS A 233 26.71 19.65 25.40
N LEU A 234 25.44 19.93 25.09
CA LEU A 234 24.62 20.87 25.86
C LEU A 234 24.46 20.44 27.33
N SER A 235 24.19 19.14 27.57
CA SER A 235 24.05 18.59 28.93
C SER A 235 25.37 18.58 29.73
N SER A 236 26.52 18.50 29.05
CA SER A 236 27.83 18.60 29.71
C SER A 236 28.25 20.04 30.02
N SER A 237 27.74 21.02 29.27
CA SER A 237 28.04 22.44 29.46
C SER A 237 27.24 23.08 30.59
N THR A 238 26.20 22.40 31.10
CA THR A 238 25.24 22.92 32.10
C THR A 238 25.48 22.40 33.51
N ARG A 239 26.53 21.60 33.76
CA ARG A 239 26.97 21.28 35.13
C ARG A 239 27.95 22.35 35.62
N PRO A 240 27.59 23.18 36.62
CA PRO A 240 28.60 23.96 37.32
C PRO A 240 29.53 23.01 38.07
N LYS A 241 30.82 23.37 38.14
CA LYS A 241 31.78 22.77 39.07
C LYS A 241 31.35 23.03 40.51
#